data_AF-A0A8S1JW53-F1
#
_entry.id   AF-A0A8S1JW53-F1
#
_cell.length_a   1.000
_cell.length_b   1.000
_cell.length_c   1.000
_cell.angle_alpha   90.00
_cell.angle_beta   90.00
_cell.angle_gamma   90.00
#
_symmetry.space_group_name_H-M   'P 1'
#
loop_
_entity.id
_entity.type
_entity.pdbx_description
1 polymer ?
#
loop_
_entity_poly.entity_id
_entity_poly.type
_entity_poly.pdbx_seq_one_letter_code
_entity_poly.pdbx_strand_id
1 'polypeptide(L)'
;MSDKPNIPAPNSLVKYASATLVSTSGKPIKDKKKGRDAAPQSITNAQTEDILNSILPPREYTMEKQQLWIQCVSSTPAKREDVILLQENLDKKLQQRQARETGICPIREELYAQCFDELIRQITINCAERGLLLVRVRDEIRQTIQAYQTLYESSIAFGMRKALQAEQRKTDYNNKIKQLETECQDLTKQVEKIESTIEDMQRLDQEQQENEEAKHRDQVNFLKNANKVYKEELEKFLTGANVKK
;
A
#
# COMPACT_ATOMS: atom_id res chain seq x y z
N MET A 1 -57.90 21.17 -3.67
CA MET A 1 -56.67 21.05 -4.46
C MET A 1 -55.63 20.47 -3.53
N SER A 2 -55.32 19.18 -3.68
CA SER A 2 -54.45 18.47 -2.75
C SER A 2 -53.00 18.74 -3.16
N ASP A 3 -52.27 19.51 -2.36
CA ASP A 3 -50.85 19.76 -2.54
C ASP A 3 -50.12 18.42 -2.56
N LYS A 4 -49.65 18.04 -3.76
CA LYS A 4 -48.76 16.89 -3.90
C LYS A 4 -47.46 17.27 -3.19
N PRO A 5 -46.93 16.43 -2.28
CA PRO A 5 -45.64 16.70 -1.67
C PRO A 5 -44.61 16.93 -2.78
N ASN A 6 -43.88 18.04 -2.69
CA ASN A 6 -42.81 18.40 -3.62
C ASN A 6 -41.66 17.42 -3.40
N ILE A 7 -41.77 16.25 -4.01
CA ILE A 7 -40.71 15.26 -4.06
C ILE A 7 -39.56 15.94 -4.81
N PRO A 8 -38.38 16.12 -4.20
CA PRO A 8 -37.26 16.75 -4.89
C PRO A 8 -37.01 15.99 -6.18
N ALA A 9 -37.14 16.68 -7.32
CA ALA A 9 -36.93 16.08 -8.62
C ALA A 9 -35.55 15.40 -8.61
N PRO A 10 -35.46 14.09 -8.86
CA PRO A 10 -34.20 13.38 -8.72
C PRO A 10 -33.18 14.01 -9.64
N ASN A 11 -31.99 14.33 -9.12
CA ASN A 11 -30.88 14.88 -9.89
C ASN A 11 -30.27 13.79 -10.80
N SER A 12 -31.05 13.31 -11.77
CA SER A 12 -30.66 12.26 -12.70
C SER A 12 -30.90 12.66 -14.15
N LEU A 13 -30.20 12.00 -15.07
CA LEU A 13 -30.47 12.09 -16.51
C LEU A 13 -31.53 11.10 -16.98
N VAL A 14 -31.80 10.04 -16.20
CA VAL A 14 -32.82 9.04 -16.51
C VAL A 14 -34.21 9.59 -16.25
N LYS A 15 -35.13 9.38 -17.20
CA LYS A 15 -36.52 9.83 -17.12
C LYS A 15 -37.35 8.85 -16.29
N TYR A 16 -37.79 9.31 -15.13
CA TYR A 16 -38.62 8.54 -14.21
C TYR A 16 -40.10 8.91 -14.30
N ALA A 17 -40.98 7.95 -14.01
CA ALA A 17 -42.40 8.17 -13.85
C ALA A 17 -42.72 8.91 -12.53
N SER A 18 -43.99 9.27 -12.33
CA SER A 18 -44.45 9.76 -11.03
C SER A 18 -44.29 8.68 -9.97
N ALA A 19 -43.85 9.06 -8.78
CA ALA A 19 -43.65 8.10 -7.71
C ALA A 19 -44.97 7.60 -7.13
N THR A 20 -44.97 6.34 -6.71
CA THR A 20 -46.12 5.62 -6.18
C THR A 20 -45.85 5.22 -4.73
N LEU A 21 -46.81 5.45 -3.84
CA LEU A 21 -46.74 5.06 -2.44
C LEU A 21 -47.06 3.57 -2.30
N VAL A 22 -46.14 2.78 -1.73
CA VAL A 22 -46.26 1.32 -1.62
C VAL A 22 -46.67 0.87 -0.22
N SER A 23 -46.25 1.58 0.85
CA SER A 23 -46.70 1.28 2.20
C SER A 23 -46.68 2.50 3.13
N THR A 24 -47.64 2.53 4.07
CA THR A 24 -47.60 3.35 5.28
C THR A 24 -47.47 2.36 6.43
N SER A 25 -46.52 2.57 7.35
CA SER A 25 -46.39 1.68 8.52
C SER A 25 -47.69 1.68 9.32
N GLY A 26 -48.45 0.56 9.24
CA GLY A 26 -49.59 0.33 10.14
C GLY A 26 -50.72 -0.59 9.68
N LYS A 27 -50.99 -0.83 8.38
CA LYS A 27 -52.07 -1.76 7.96
C LYS A 27 -51.77 -2.43 6.61
N PRO A 28 -52.03 -3.75 6.45
CA PRO A 28 -52.01 -4.36 5.14
C PRO A 28 -53.14 -3.77 4.30
N ILE A 29 -52.81 -3.19 3.15
CA ILE A 29 -53.81 -2.72 2.19
C ILE A 29 -54.46 -3.97 1.60
N LYS A 30 -55.65 -4.32 2.09
CA LYS A 30 -56.55 -5.23 1.40
C LYS A 30 -56.92 -4.61 0.06
N ASP A 31 -56.65 -5.33 -1.02
CA ASP A 31 -57.16 -5.06 -2.36
C ASP A 31 -58.65 -4.74 -2.33
N LYS A 32 -58.98 -3.47 -2.46
CA LYS A 32 -60.32 -3.03 -2.84
C LYS A 32 -60.28 -2.72 -4.33
N LYS A 33 -60.73 -3.69 -5.13
CA LYS A 33 -61.26 -3.45 -6.48
C LYS A 33 -62.22 -2.26 -6.43
N LYS A 34 -61.80 -1.12 -6.96
CA LYS A 34 -62.68 -0.04 -7.39
C LYS A 34 -62.48 0.12 -8.88
N GLY A 35 -63.46 -0.37 -9.64
CA GLY A 35 -63.56 -0.09 -11.06
C GLY A 35 -63.83 1.40 -11.27
N ARG A 36 -63.04 2.00 -12.16
CA ARG A 36 -63.46 3.08 -13.07
C ARG A 36 -62.33 3.33 -14.08
N ASP A 37 -62.64 2.96 -15.32
CA ASP A 37 -62.17 3.59 -16.56
C ASP A 37 -60.66 3.74 -16.74
N ALA A 38 -59.96 2.60 -16.81
CA ALA A 38 -58.67 2.55 -17.51
C ALA A 38 -58.97 2.18 -18.98
N ALA A 39 -58.62 3.07 -19.90
CA ALA A 39 -58.48 2.76 -21.32
C ALA A 39 -57.68 1.44 -21.47
N PRO A 40 -57.92 0.63 -22.52
CA PRO A 40 -57.23 -0.65 -22.66
C PRO A 40 -55.74 -0.38 -22.78
N GLN A 41 -55.00 -0.55 -21.68
CA GLN A 41 -53.54 -0.60 -21.70
C GLN A 41 -53.21 -1.80 -22.58
N SER A 42 -52.68 -1.53 -23.77
CA SER A 42 -52.25 -2.58 -24.68
C SER A 42 -51.25 -3.47 -23.95
N ILE A 43 -51.41 -4.79 -24.08
CA ILE A 43 -50.57 -5.83 -23.46
C ILE A 43 -49.06 -5.55 -23.69
N THR A 44 -48.74 -4.88 -24.79
CA THR A 44 -47.39 -4.42 -25.16
C THR A 44 -46.77 -3.46 -24.15
N ASN A 45 -47.54 -2.54 -23.55
CA ASN A 45 -46.99 -1.51 -22.66
C ASN A 45 -46.63 -2.09 -21.29
N ALA A 46 -47.41 -3.05 -20.79
CA ALA A 46 -47.10 -3.75 -19.55
C ALA A 46 -45.81 -4.59 -19.68
N GLN A 47 -45.65 -5.30 -20.80
CA GLN A 47 -44.42 -6.07 -21.08
C GLN A 47 -43.19 -5.16 -21.16
N THR A 48 -43.29 -4.00 -21.81
CA THR A 48 -42.19 -3.03 -21.85
C THR A 48 -41.85 -2.48 -20.47
N GLU A 49 -42.86 -2.19 -19.63
CA GLU A 49 -42.65 -1.75 -18.25
C GLU A 49 -41.95 -2.81 -17.39
N ASP A 50 -42.34 -4.07 -17.52
CA ASP A 50 -41.70 -5.19 -16.82
C ASP A 50 -40.23 -5.36 -17.22
N ILE A 51 -39.93 -5.27 -18.52
CA ILE A 51 -38.55 -5.32 -19.01
C ILE A 51 -37.76 -4.13 -18.49
N LEU A 52 -38.30 -2.91 -18.57
CA LEU A 52 -37.64 -1.69 -18.09
C LEU A 52 -37.30 -1.78 -16.59
N ASN A 53 -38.22 -2.25 -15.77
CA ASN A 53 -38.00 -2.42 -14.32
C ASN A 53 -36.97 -3.50 -14.00
N SER A 54 -36.82 -4.51 -14.87
CA SER A 54 -35.81 -5.56 -14.74
C SER A 54 -34.39 -5.04 -15.07
N ILE A 55 -34.26 -4.23 -16.14
CA ILE A 55 -32.94 -3.77 -16.61
C ILE A 55 -32.44 -2.47 -15.94
N LEU A 56 -33.37 -1.66 -15.45
CA LEU A 56 -33.13 -0.41 -14.74
C LEU A 56 -33.98 -0.42 -13.46
N PRO A 57 -33.40 -0.87 -12.33
CA PRO A 57 -34.18 -1.06 -11.12
C PRO A 57 -34.84 0.24 -10.66
N PRO A 58 -36.08 0.18 -10.15
CA PRO A 58 -36.79 1.34 -9.68
C PRO A 58 -36.09 1.95 -8.46
N ARG A 59 -36.25 3.26 -8.28
CA ARG A 59 -35.72 3.94 -7.10
C ARG A 59 -36.67 3.81 -5.93
N GLU A 60 -36.12 3.50 -4.78
CA GLU A 60 -36.86 3.44 -3.52
C GLU A 60 -36.40 4.57 -2.62
N TYR A 61 -37.34 5.29 -2.01
CA TYR A 61 -37.02 6.26 -0.98
C TYR A 61 -38.09 6.27 0.11
N THR A 62 -37.62 6.44 1.34
CA THR A 62 -38.46 6.59 2.52
C THR A 62 -38.62 8.07 2.83
N MET A 63 -39.85 8.57 2.74
CA MET A 63 -40.16 9.92 3.20
C MET A 63 -40.61 9.93 4.66
N GLU A 64 -40.73 11.13 5.22
CA GLU A 64 -41.22 11.38 6.57
C GLU A 64 -42.49 10.54 6.86
N LYS A 65 -42.54 9.97 8.07
CA LYS A 65 -43.54 8.97 8.53
C LYS A 65 -43.38 7.54 7.99
N GLN A 66 -42.16 7.10 7.68
CA GLN A 66 -41.87 5.71 7.23
C GLN A 66 -42.70 5.29 6.00
N GLN A 67 -42.98 6.23 5.10
CA GLN A 67 -43.71 5.96 3.87
C GLN A 67 -42.74 5.53 2.79
N LEU A 68 -42.91 4.31 2.26
CA LEU A 68 -42.08 3.80 1.17
C LEU A 68 -42.66 4.26 -0.18
N TRP A 69 -41.86 5.03 -0.91
CA TRP A 69 -42.17 5.47 -2.26
C TRP A 69 -41.27 4.75 -3.25
N ILE A 70 -41.88 4.26 -4.32
CA ILE A 70 -41.18 3.64 -5.44
C ILE A 70 -41.38 4.51 -6.67
N GLN A 71 -40.28 4.77 -7.36
CA GLN A 71 -40.25 5.53 -8.60
C GLN A 71 -39.67 4.67 -9.72
N CYS A 72 -40.56 4.17 -10.58
CA CYS A 72 -40.21 3.37 -11.74
C CYS A 72 -39.73 4.25 -12.89
N VAL A 73 -39.01 3.63 -13.82
CA VAL A 73 -38.54 4.28 -15.04
C VAL A 73 -39.72 4.54 -15.97
N SER A 74 -39.73 5.69 -16.66
CA SER A 74 -40.83 6.05 -17.55
C SER A 74 -40.89 5.15 -18.79
N SER A 75 -42.05 4.58 -19.10
CA SER A 75 -42.33 3.84 -20.34
C SER A 75 -42.67 4.75 -21.54
N THR A 76 -42.70 6.07 -21.34
CA THR A 76 -43.01 7.02 -22.42
C THR A 76 -41.93 7.00 -23.52
N PRO A 77 -42.30 6.78 -24.79
CA PRO A 77 -41.38 6.88 -25.92
C PRO A 77 -40.72 8.26 -26.00
N ALA A 78 -39.47 8.29 -26.46
CA ALA A 78 -38.71 9.52 -26.61
C ALA A 78 -38.87 10.11 -28.02
N LYS A 79 -38.92 11.45 -28.10
CA LYS A 79 -38.87 12.22 -29.35
C LYS A 79 -37.46 12.79 -29.57
N ARG A 80 -37.21 13.31 -30.77
CA ARG A 80 -35.95 14.01 -31.10
C ARG A 80 -35.62 15.13 -30.10
N GLU A 81 -36.63 15.88 -29.66
CA GLU A 81 -36.48 16.94 -28.67
C GLU A 81 -36.02 16.42 -27.31
N ASP A 82 -36.52 15.25 -26.85
CA ASP A 82 -36.08 14.63 -25.59
C ASP A 82 -34.59 14.26 -25.64
N VAL A 83 -34.09 13.82 -26.79
CA VAL A 83 -32.66 13.46 -26.98
C VAL A 83 -31.77 14.70 -26.96
N ILE A 84 -32.21 15.79 -27.61
CA ILE A 84 -31.49 17.08 -27.57
C ILE A 84 -31.43 17.60 -26.13
N LEU A 85 -32.55 17.55 -25.42
CA LEU A 85 -32.61 17.97 -24.02
C LEU A 85 -31.71 17.11 -23.11
N LEU A 86 -31.64 15.79 -23.36
CA LEU A 86 -30.73 14.90 -22.64
C LEU A 86 -29.27 15.31 -22.82
N GLN A 87 -28.86 15.61 -24.05
CA GLN A 87 -27.51 16.08 -24.35
C GLN A 87 -27.21 17.41 -23.63
N GLU A 88 -28.09 18.40 -23.77
CA GLU A 88 -27.90 19.70 -23.10
C GLU A 88 -27.83 19.57 -21.58
N ASN A 89 -28.64 18.68 -20.99
CA ASN A 89 -28.62 18.43 -19.55
C ASN A 89 -27.35 17.71 -19.10
N LEU A 90 -26.82 16.78 -19.90
CA LEU A 90 -25.54 16.14 -19.64
C LEU A 90 -24.42 17.20 -19.64
N ASP A 91 -24.36 18.03 -20.67
CA ASP A 91 -23.34 19.09 -20.81
C ASP A 91 -23.42 20.09 -19.66
N LYS A 92 -24.63 20.56 -19.33
CA LYS A 92 -24.87 21.44 -18.17
C LYS A 92 -24.38 20.80 -16.87
N LYS A 93 -24.69 19.52 -16.63
CA LYS A 93 -24.26 18.83 -15.41
C LYS A 93 -22.75 18.59 -15.36
N LEU A 94 -22.12 18.27 -16.48
CA LEU A 94 -20.66 18.13 -16.57
C LEU A 94 -19.98 19.46 -16.22
N GLN A 95 -20.48 20.58 -16.76
CA GLN A 95 -19.95 21.90 -16.47
C GLN A 95 -20.20 22.34 -15.02
N GLN A 96 -21.44 22.19 -14.52
CA GLN A 96 -21.82 22.56 -13.15
C GLN A 96 -21.05 21.78 -12.09
N ARG A 97 -20.82 20.47 -12.32
CA ARG A 97 -20.03 19.63 -11.42
C ARG A 97 -18.52 19.66 -11.72
N GLN A 98 -18.07 20.51 -12.66
CA GLN A 98 -16.67 20.68 -13.04
C GLN A 98 -15.96 19.35 -13.33
N ALA A 99 -16.62 18.51 -14.14
CA ALA A 99 -16.04 17.24 -14.55
C ALA A 99 -14.76 17.46 -15.40
N ARG A 100 -13.73 16.64 -15.17
CA ARG A 100 -12.47 16.72 -15.92
C ARG A 100 -12.67 16.20 -17.35
N GLU A 101 -12.12 16.93 -18.32
CA GLU A 101 -12.13 16.53 -19.74
C GLU A 101 -11.15 15.39 -20.05
N THR A 102 -10.05 15.28 -19.31
CA THR A 102 -9.00 14.28 -19.53
C THR A 102 -8.68 13.50 -18.26
N GLY A 103 -8.31 12.22 -18.45
CA GLY A 103 -8.02 11.28 -17.37
C GLY A 103 -9.26 10.71 -16.67
N ILE A 104 -9.03 9.98 -15.58
CA ILE A 104 -10.09 9.34 -14.79
C ILE A 104 -10.85 10.40 -13.99
N CYS A 105 -12.18 10.40 -14.11
CA CYS A 105 -13.06 11.35 -13.43
C CYS A 105 -14.37 10.66 -12.99
N PRO A 106 -14.63 10.53 -11.68
CA PRO A 106 -15.80 9.82 -11.17
C PRO A 106 -17.11 10.54 -11.49
N ILE A 107 -17.10 11.87 -11.49
CA ILE A 107 -18.27 12.69 -11.86
C ILE A 107 -18.67 12.43 -13.32
N ARG A 108 -17.67 12.37 -14.21
CA ARG A 108 -17.90 12.07 -15.62
C ARG A 108 -18.41 10.65 -15.78
N GLU A 109 -17.74 9.68 -15.17
CA GLU A 109 -18.18 8.28 -15.20
C GLU A 109 -19.64 8.12 -14.74
N GLU A 110 -20.02 8.74 -13.62
CA GLU A 110 -21.40 8.73 -13.10
C GLU A 110 -22.39 9.33 -14.11
N LEU A 111 -22.10 10.51 -14.67
CA LEU A 111 -23.01 11.19 -15.60
C LEU A 111 -23.15 10.44 -16.92
N TYR A 112 -22.06 9.88 -17.46
CA TYR A 112 -22.11 9.05 -18.66
C TYR A 112 -22.84 7.72 -18.41
N ALA A 113 -22.67 7.11 -17.23
CA ALA A 113 -23.43 5.92 -16.85
C ALA A 113 -24.94 6.20 -16.81
N GLN A 114 -25.34 7.33 -16.20
CA GLN A 114 -26.75 7.74 -16.19
C GLN A 114 -27.29 8.06 -17.60
N CYS A 115 -26.49 8.71 -18.44
CA CYS A 115 -26.85 8.97 -19.83
C CYS A 115 -27.04 7.66 -20.60
N PHE A 116 -26.14 6.69 -20.42
CA PHE A 116 -26.24 5.40 -21.07
C PHE A 116 -27.45 4.59 -20.60
N ASP A 117 -27.79 4.64 -19.31
CA ASP A 117 -29.02 4.06 -18.76
C ASP A 117 -30.28 4.72 -19.37
N GLU A 118 -30.27 6.03 -19.61
CA GLU A 118 -31.37 6.71 -20.32
C GLU A 118 -31.46 6.30 -21.80
N LEU A 119 -30.32 6.10 -22.48
CA LEU A 119 -30.30 5.56 -23.84
C LEU A 119 -30.84 4.12 -23.88
N ILE A 120 -30.47 3.28 -22.92
CA ILE A 120 -31.02 1.92 -22.76
C ILE A 120 -32.53 1.99 -22.58
N ARG A 121 -33.04 2.88 -21.72
CA ARG A 121 -34.49 3.08 -21.56
C ARG A 121 -35.16 3.41 -22.90
N GLN A 122 -34.67 4.43 -23.61
CA GLN A 122 -35.25 4.88 -24.87
C GLN A 122 -35.23 3.79 -25.96
N ILE A 123 -34.11 3.08 -26.08
CA ILE A 123 -33.95 2.01 -27.08
C ILE A 123 -34.80 0.81 -26.73
N THR A 124 -34.92 0.45 -25.45
CA THR A 124 -35.78 -0.66 -24.99
C THR A 124 -37.25 -0.41 -25.33
N ILE A 125 -37.73 0.83 -25.18
CA ILE A 125 -39.10 1.21 -25.55
C ILE A 125 -39.32 1.07 -27.06
N ASN A 126 -38.31 1.37 -27.88
CA ASN A 126 -38.41 1.21 -29.33
C ASN A 126 -38.31 -0.26 -29.76
N CYS A 127 -37.40 -1.03 -29.16
CA CYS A 127 -37.12 -2.43 -29.46
C CYS A 127 -36.42 -3.07 -28.25
N ALA A 128 -37.15 -3.93 -27.54
CA ALA A 128 -36.70 -4.50 -26.27
C ALA A 128 -35.42 -5.35 -26.43
N GLU A 129 -35.30 -6.08 -27.53
CA GLU A 129 -34.16 -6.96 -27.82
C GLU A 129 -32.85 -6.16 -27.95
N ARG A 130 -32.90 -4.98 -28.57
CA ARG A 130 -31.75 -4.07 -28.65
C ARG A 130 -31.40 -3.50 -27.29
N GLY A 131 -32.40 -3.14 -26.50
CA GLY A 131 -32.22 -2.68 -25.12
C GLY A 131 -31.51 -3.73 -24.26
N LEU A 132 -31.99 -4.96 -24.30
CA LEU A 132 -31.39 -6.10 -23.59
C LEU A 132 -29.95 -6.38 -24.04
N LEU A 133 -29.64 -6.23 -25.32
CA LEU A 133 -28.26 -6.36 -25.82
C LEU A 133 -27.35 -5.27 -25.25
N LEU A 134 -27.81 -4.01 -25.21
CA LEU A 134 -27.03 -2.90 -24.65
C LEU A 134 -26.78 -3.07 -23.15
N VAL A 135 -27.73 -3.63 -22.41
CA VAL A 135 -27.56 -3.97 -21.00
C VAL A 135 -26.43 -4.98 -20.81
N ARG A 136 -26.35 -6.01 -21.65
CA ARG A 136 -25.23 -6.98 -21.59
C ARG A 136 -23.88 -6.30 -21.88
N VAL A 137 -23.83 -5.43 -22.89
CA VAL A 137 -22.61 -4.66 -23.22
C VAL A 137 -22.21 -3.75 -22.06
N ARG A 138 -23.17 -3.07 -21.42
CA ARG A 138 -22.95 -2.25 -20.22
C ARG A 138 -22.30 -3.06 -19.11
N ASP A 139 -22.88 -4.21 -18.81
CA ASP A 139 -22.47 -5.02 -17.67
C ASP A 139 -21.10 -5.68 -17.91
N GLU A 140 -20.81 -6.10 -19.14
CA GLU A 140 -19.48 -6.58 -19.57
C GLU A 140 -18.39 -5.49 -19.40
N ILE A 141 -18.67 -4.26 -19.84
CA ILE A 141 -17.73 -3.14 -19.70
C ILE A 141 -17.51 -2.81 -18.21
N ARG A 142 -18.57 -2.79 -17.40
CA ARG A 142 -18.46 -2.59 -15.94
C ARG A 142 -17.60 -3.67 -15.28
N GLN A 143 -17.81 -4.94 -15.64
CA GLN A 143 -17.00 -6.05 -15.15
C GLN A 143 -15.52 -5.91 -15.56
N THR A 144 -15.28 -5.53 -16.82
CA THR A 144 -13.93 -5.29 -17.33
C THR A 144 -13.22 -4.18 -16.57
N ILE A 145 -13.90 -3.05 -16.33
CA ILE A 145 -13.34 -1.93 -15.54
C ILE A 145 -13.03 -2.37 -14.11
N GLN A 146 -13.94 -3.12 -13.47
CA GLN A 146 -13.72 -3.63 -12.11
C GLN A 146 -12.51 -4.58 -12.03
N ALA A 147 -12.31 -5.43 -13.04
CA ALA A 147 -11.14 -6.29 -13.13
C ALA A 147 -9.84 -5.48 -13.25
N TYR A 148 -9.83 -4.44 -14.09
CA TYR A 148 -8.69 -3.52 -14.19
C TYR A 148 -8.42 -2.75 -12.90
N GLN A 149 -9.45 -2.28 -12.19
CA GLN A 149 -9.31 -1.62 -10.88
C GLN A 149 -8.65 -2.56 -9.87
N THR A 150 -9.15 -3.80 -9.76
CA THR A 150 -8.61 -4.82 -8.84
C THR A 150 -7.14 -5.14 -9.16
N LEU A 151 -6.80 -5.25 -10.44
CA LEU A 151 -5.42 -5.49 -10.89
C LEU A 151 -4.51 -4.30 -10.56
N TYR A 152 -5.00 -3.08 -10.77
CA TYR A 152 -4.27 -1.84 -10.47
C TYR A 152 -3.99 -1.68 -8.98
N GLU A 153 -5.00 -1.90 -8.14
CA GLU A 153 -4.87 -1.90 -6.67
C GLU A 153 -3.83 -2.95 -6.20
N SER A 154 -3.92 -4.16 -6.76
CA SER A 154 -2.96 -5.24 -6.48
C SER A 154 -1.53 -4.87 -6.88
N SER A 155 -1.37 -4.18 -8.01
CA SER A 155 -0.08 -3.74 -8.53
C SER A 155 0.55 -2.66 -7.64
N ILE A 156 -0.24 -1.68 -7.19
CA ILE A 156 0.21 -0.67 -6.23
C ILE A 156 0.62 -1.32 -4.92
N ALA A 157 -0.22 -2.22 -4.38
CA ALA A 157 0.07 -2.90 -3.12
C ALA A 157 1.36 -3.72 -3.20
N PHE A 158 1.62 -4.40 -4.33
CA PHE A 158 2.87 -5.10 -4.57
C PHE A 158 4.07 -4.13 -4.56
N GLY A 159 3.98 -3.01 -5.28
CA GLY A 159 5.03 -1.99 -5.33
C GLY A 159 5.37 -1.42 -3.95
N MET A 160 4.34 -1.05 -3.17
CA MET A 160 4.50 -0.56 -1.80
C MET A 160 5.17 -1.60 -0.89
N ARG A 161 4.74 -2.86 -0.97
CA ARG A 161 5.33 -3.96 -0.18
C ARG A 161 6.80 -4.16 -0.51
N LYS A 162 7.18 -4.09 -1.79
CA LYS A 162 8.58 -4.23 -2.21
C LYS A 162 9.44 -3.04 -1.77
N ALA A 163 8.92 -1.82 -1.85
CA ALA A 163 9.61 -0.64 -1.33
C ALA A 163 9.86 -0.74 0.18
N LEU A 164 8.85 -1.14 0.96
CA LEU A 164 8.98 -1.32 2.41
C LEU A 164 9.97 -2.44 2.76
N GLN A 165 9.92 -3.56 2.04
CA GLN A 165 10.87 -4.66 2.21
C GLN A 165 12.32 -4.22 1.93
N ALA A 166 12.53 -3.36 0.94
CA ALA A 166 13.86 -2.82 0.63
C ALA A 166 14.38 -1.90 1.75
N GLU A 167 13.53 -1.01 2.26
CA GLU A 167 13.89 -0.12 3.39
C GLU A 167 14.20 -0.90 4.67
N GLN A 168 13.43 -1.96 4.97
CA GLN A 168 13.71 -2.81 6.11
C GLN A 168 15.08 -3.49 5.98
N ARG A 169 15.37 -4.12 4.84
CA ARG A 169 16.67 -4.77 4.59
C ARG A 169 17.83 -3.79 4.67
N LYS A 170 17.67 -2.59 4.14
CA LYS A 170 18.67 -1.52 4.22
C LYS A 170 18.95 -1.17 5.68
N THR A 171 17.91 -1.07 6.50
CA THR A 171 18.05 -0.81 7.94
C THR A 171 18.80 -1.94 8.64
N ASP A 172 18.47 -3.19 8.34
CA ASP A 172 19.14 -4.37 8.90
C ASP A 172 20.64 -4.39 8.53
N TYR A 173 20.98 -4.11 7.27
CA TYR A 173 22.37 -4.02 6.83
C TYR A 173 23.12 -2.85 7.48
N ASN A 174 22.50 -1.68 7.61
CA ASN A 174 23.10 -0.54 8.29
C ASN A 174 23.40 -0.86 9.76
N ASN A 175 22.50 -1.59 10.44
CA ASN A 175 22.73 -2.04 11.80
C ASN A 175 23.90 -3.04 11.86
N LYS A 176 23.99 -3.96 10.91
CA LYS A 176 25.09 -4.92 10.86
C LYS A 176 26.43 -4.25 10.55
N ILE A 177 26.46 -3.25 9.67
CA ILE A 177 27.65 -2.44 9.39
C ILE A 177 28.14 -1.78 10.68
N LYS A 178 27.26 -1.07 11.41
CA LYS A 178 27.62 -0.42 12.68
C LYS A 178 28.20 -1.41 13.70
N GLN A 179 27.58 -2.59 13.83
CA GLN A 179 28.09 -3.63 14.73
C GLN A 179 29.48 -4.11 14.33
N LEU A 180 29.71 -4.37 13.04
CA LEU A 180 31.00 -4.82 12.54
C LEU A 180 32.06 -3.72 12.66
N GLU A 181 31.70 -2.46 12.43
CA GLU A 181 32.61 -1.32 12.63
C GLU A 181 33.06 -1.22 14.09
N THR A 182 32.14 -1.38 15.05
CA THR A 182 32.50 -1.40 16.47
C THR A 182 33.38 -2.60 16.82
N GLU A 183 33.09 -3.78 16.30
CA GLU A 183 33.86 -5.00 16.56
C GLU A 183 35.28 -4.89 15.99
N CYS A 184 35.42 -4.38 14.76
CA CYS A 184 36.72 -4.09 14.16
C CYS A 184 37.53 -3.10 15.01
N GLN A 185 36.92 -2.00 15.46
CA GLN A 185 37.61 -1.02 16.31
C GLN A 185 38.07 -1.62 17.64
N ASP A 186 37.25 -2.45 18.27
CA ASP A 186 37.59 -3.09 19.54
C ASP A 186 38.71 -4.14 19.36
N LEU A 187 38.68 -4.90 18.26
CA LEU A 187 39.75 -5.83 17.90
C LEU A 187 41.05 -5.08 17.60
N THR A 188 41.02 -3.96 16.88
CA THR A 188 42.21 -3.14 16.63
C THR A 188 42.84 -2.65 17.94
N LYS A 189 42.04 -2.14 18.88
CA LYS A 189 42.53 -1.74 20.21
C LYS A 189 43.12 -2.91 21.00
N GLN A 190 42.53 -4.11 20.88
CA GLN A 190 43.07 -5.30 21.52
C GLN A 190 44.44 -5.69 20.94
N VAL A 191 44.59 -5.62 19.61
CA VAL A 191 45.87 -5.86 18.94
C VAL A 191 46.91 -4.84 19.39
N GLU A 192 46.62 -3.55 19.34
CA GLU A 192 47.54 -2.48 19.79
C GLU A 192 47.97 -2.67 21.25
N LYS A 193 47.03 -3.05 22.13
CA LYS A 193 47.35 -3.33 23.54
C LYS A 193 48.28 -4.52 23.68
N ILE A 194 48.04 -5.60 22.96
CA ILE A 194 48.89 -6.80 23.01
C ILE A 194 50.27 -6.49 22.45
N GLU A 195 50.36 -5.78 21.32
CA GLU A 195 51.62 -5.34 20.72
C GLU A 195 52.44 -4.50 21.72
N SER A 196 51.82 -3.50 22.36
CA SER A 196 52.49 -2.71 23.40
C SER A 196 52.97 -3.57 24.58
N THR A 197 52.19 -4.56 25.02
CA THR A 197 52.66 -5.47 26.10
C THR A 197 53.82 -6.36 25.67
N ILE A 198 53.87 -6.77 24.40
CA ILE A 198 54.97 -7.56 23.85
C ILE A 198 56.23 -6.70 23.80
N GLU A 199 56.14 -5.46 23.32
CA GLU A 199 57.26 -4.51 23.28
C GLU A 199 57.82 -4.24 24.68
N ASP A 200 56.94 -4.01 25.67
CA ASP A 200 57.34 -3.80 27.06
C ASP A 200 58.06 -5.03 27.64
N MET A 201 57.55 -6.24 27.38
CA MET A 201 58.18 -7.49 27.82
C MET A 201 59.54 -7.70 27.16
N GLN A 202 59.65 -7.48 25.84
CA GLN A 202 60.91 -7.60 25.11
C GLN A 202 61.97 -6.65 25.64
N ARG A 203 61.60 -5.39 25.92
CA ARG A 203 62.51 -4.42 26.53
C ARG A 203 62.98 -4.86 27.91
N LEU A 204 62.06 -5.33 28.76
CA LEU A 204 62.40 -5.79 30.11
C LEU A 204 63.31 -7.03 30.08
N ASP A 205 63.03 -8.00 29.21
CA ASP A 205 63.85 -9.20 29.04
C ASP A 205 65.26 -8.82 28.54
N GLN A 206 65.36 -7.88 27.61
CA GLN A 206 66.64 -7.39 27.11
C GLN A 206 67.46 -6.68 28.21
N GLU A 207 66.83 -5.81 29.01
CA GLU A 207 67.48 -5.16 30.15
C GLU A 207 67.94 -6.18 31.21
N GLN A 208 67.12 -7.20 31.49
CA GLN A 208 67.49 -8.27 32.42
C GLN A 208 68.68 -9.08 31.89
N GLN A 209 68.65 -9.45 30.61
CA GLN A 209 69.72 -10.20 29.98
C GLN A 209 71.04 -9.41 29.97
N GLU A 210 71.00 -8.12 29.63
CA GLU A 210 72.19 -7.24 29.68
C GLU A 210 72.77 -7.12 31.09
N ASN A 211 71.91 -7.03 32.11
CA ASN A 211 72.31 -6.94 33.52
C ASN A 211 72.90 -8.27 34.03
N GLU A 212 72.31 -9.40 33.66
CA GLU A 212 72.85 -10.73 33.98
C GLU A 212 74.19 -10.98 33.29
N GLU A 213 74.32 -10.61 32.01
CA GLU A 213 75.58 -10.69 31.27
C GLU A 213 76.66 -9.79 31.87
N ALA A 214 76.31 -8.59 32.35
CA ALA A 214 77.23 -7.71 33.06
C ALA A 214 77.72 -8.34 34.38
N LYS A 215 76.79 -8.82 35.23
CA LYS A 215 77.13 -9.52 36.48
C LYS A 215 77.99 -10.76 36.23
N HIS A 216 77.67 -11.54 35.19
CA HIS A 216 78.45 -12.71 34.83
C HIS A 216 79.86 -12.34 34.34
N ARG A 217 79.99 -11.31 33.49
CA ARG A 217 81.30 -10.78 33.08
C ARG A 217 82.14 -10.34 34.28
N ASP A 218 81.55 -9.62 35.22
CA ASP A 218 82.24 -9.15 36.42
C ASP A 218 82.72 -10.32 37.30
N GLN A 219 81.87 -11.35 37.49
CA GLN A 219 82.25 -12.57 38.21
C GLN A 219 83.38 -13.33 37.50
N VAL A 220 83.30 -13.50 36.18
CA VAL A 220 84.35 -14.17 35.39
C VAL A 220 85.66 -13.40 35.47
N ASN A 221 85.63 -12.07 35.39
CA ASN A 221 86.81 -11.23 35.51
C ASN A 221 87.43 -11.31 36.91
N PHE A 222 86.60 -11.28 37.95
CA PHE A 222 87.04 -11.49 39.34
C PHE A 222 87.73 -12.85 39.51
N LEU A 223 87.10 -13.93 39.05
CA LEU A 223 87.65 -15.29 39.13
C LEU A 223 88.94 -15.45 38.30
N LYS A 224 89.03 -14.82 37.13
CA LYS A 224 90.27 -14.80 36.32
C LYS A 224 91.40 -14.11 37.06
N ASN A 225 91.13 -12.96 37.67
CA ASN A 225 92.13 -12.21 38.45
C ASN A 225 92.57 -13.00 39.69
N ALA A 226 91.64 -13.59 40.44
CA ALA A 226 91.95 -14.45 41.58
C ALA A 226 92.79 -15.67 41.16
N ASN A 227 92.41 -16.37 40.08
CA ASN A 227 93.20 -17.48 39.53
C ASN A 227 94.60 -17.05 39.09
N LYS A 228 94.76 -15.83 38.56
CA LYS A 228 96.08 -15.29 38.20
C LYS A 228 96.95 -15.08 39.44
N VAL A 229 96.41 -14.48 40.50
CA VAL A 229 97.11 -14.31 41.77
C VAL A 229 97.49 -15.67 42.37
N TYR A 230 96.55 -16.63 42.42
CA TYR A 230 96.86 -17.97 42.93
C TYR A 230 97.92 -18.71 42.10
N LYS A 231 97.93 -18.54 40.77
CA LYS A 231 99.01 -19.07 39.93
C LYS A 231 100.35 -18.43 40.26
N GLU A 232 100.41 -17.10 40.38
CA GLU A 232 101.63 -16.38 40.75
C GLU A 232 102.13 -16.78 42.16
N GLU A 233 101.23 -17.00 43.12
CA GLU A 233 101.56 -17.52 44.44
C GLU A 233 102.09 -18.96 44.39
N LEU A 234 101.46 -19.84 43.62
CA LEU A 234 101.93 -21.22 43.43
C LEU A 234 103.29 -21.26 42.74
N GLU A 235 103.52 -20.41 41.72
CA GLU A 235 104.82 -20.27 41.06
C GLU A 235 105.89 -19.78 42.04
N LYS A 236 105.58 -18.82 42.92
CA LYS A 236 106.48 -18.37 44.00
C LYS A 236 106.77 -19.50 45.01
N PHE A 237 105.78 -20.29 45.39
CA PHE A 237 105.98 -21.45 46.27
C PHE A 237 106.83 -22.54 45.63
N LEU A 238 106.60 -22.84 44.35
CA LEU A 238 107.34 -23.86 43.59
C LEU A 238 108.78 -23.43 43.28
N THR A 239 109.02 -22.15 42.97
CA THR A 239 110.36 -21.60 42.76
C THR A 239 111.12 -21.39 44.08
N GLY A 240 110.42 -21.07 45.18
CA GLY A 240 110.98 -21.01 46.53
C GLY A 240 111.37 -22.39 47.11
N ALA A 241 110.76 -23.48 46.64
CA ALA A 241 111.13 -24.84 47.03
C ALA A 241 112.37 -25.40 46.28
N ASN A 242 112.80 -24.76 45.19
CA ASN A 242 113.96 -25.21 44.39
C ASN A 242 115.27 -24.47 44.72
N VAL A 243 115.33 -23.70 45.80
CA VAL A 243 116.58 -23.13 46.33
C VAL A 243 116.78 -23.59 47.77
N LYS A 244 117.13 -24.87 47.95
CA LYS A 244 117.99 -25.36 49.04
C LYS A 244 118.40 -26.81 48.78
N LYS A 245 119.64 -26.92 48.28
CA LYS A 245 120.56 -28.08 48.24
C LYS A 245 120.21 -29.23 47.31
#